data_AF-A0A0C3E5E5-F1
#
_entry.id   AF-A0A0C3E5E5-F1
#
_cell.length_a   1.000
_cell.length_b   1.000
_cell.length_c   1.000
_cell.angle_alpha   90.00
_cell.angle_beta   90.00
_cell.angle_gamma   90.00
#
_symmetry.space_group_name_H-M   'P 1'
#
loop_
_entity.id
_entity.type
_entity.pdbx_description
1 polymer ?
#
loop_
_entity_poly.entity_id
_entity_poly.type
_entity_poly.pdbx_seq_one_letter_code
_entity_poly.pdbx_strand_id
1 'polypeptide(L)'
;MHSNNLIIIHRSSDCPNIRIGVKKIQYALSSYVDLAFLIPKGWKVGDPPPPKFLIFFDDIQDAIGAANYLRSHLPPELRDKVKWLNSDMTSTFKDEELAQLILGESWGLCTTDSFGMGMDIADIRLIIQWRATCHLETLWQHFGRAVRNRELTGKAVLFVEKDHFDDERMEGCKKSEK
;
A
#
# COMPACT_ATOMS: atom_id res chain seq x y z
N MET A 1 24.12 -23.45 -39.53
CA MET A 1 22.84 -23.29 -38.79
C MET A 1 23.18 -23.32 -37.31
N HIS A 2 23.07 -22.20 -36.60
CA HIS A 2 23.25 -22.18 -35.14
C HIS A 2 22.03 -22.86 -34.50
N SER A 3 22.24 -23.99 -33.82
CA SER A 3 21.22 -24.61 -33.00
C SER A 3 20.96 -23.69 -31.80
N ASN A 4 19.85 -22.96 -31.83
CA ASN A 4 19.39 -22.16 -30.70
C ASN A 4 18.97 -23.10 -29.56
N ASN A 5 19.88 -23.38 -28.63
CA ASN A 5 19.58 -24.01 -27.35
C ASN A 5 18.95 -22.99 -26.39
N LEU A 6 17.74 -22.52 -26.72
CA LEU A 6 16.97 -21.66 -25.82
C LEU A 6 16.33 -22.52 -24.72
N ILE A 7 16.65 -22.21 -23.45
CA ILE A 7 16.01 -22.84 -22.29
C ILE A 7 15.09 -21.81 -21.65
N ILE A 8 13.80 -22.15 -21.54
CA ILE A 8 12.78 -21.31 -20.90
C ILE A 8 12.50 -21.89 -19.51
N ILE A 9 12.72 -21.07 -18.48
CA ILE A 9 12.40 -21.42 -17.09
C ILE A 9 11.23 -20.56 -16.65
N HIS A 10 10.11 -21.20 -16.33
CA HIS A 10 8.93 -20.54 -15.79
C HIS A 10 8.79 -20.87 -14.30
N ARG A 11 8.54 -19.85 -13.47
CA ARG A 11 8.29 -19.99 -12.03
C ARG A 11 6.91 -19.44 -11.71
N SER A 12 6.23 -20.09 -10.78
CA SER A 12 4.95 -19.59 -10.28
C SER A 12 5.12 -18.20 -9.64
N SER A 13 4.16 -17.32 -9.90
CA SER A 13 4.02 -16.02 -9.21
C SER A 13 3.29 -16.13 -7.87
N ASP A 14 2.91 -17.34 -7.47
CA ASP A 14 2.20 -17.60 -6.22
C ASP A 14 3.02 -17.22 -4.99
N CYS A 15 2.36 -16.52 -4.06
CA CYS A 15 2.92 -16.02 -2.80
C CYS A 15 2.01 -16.47 -1.65
N PRO A 16 2.03 -17.76 -1.26
CA PRO A 16 1.03 -18.34 -0.38
C PRO A 16 1.06 -17.77 1.05
N ASN A 17 2.14 -17.10 1.43
CA ASN A 17 2.29 -16.42 2.71
C ASN A 17 1.64 -15.02 2.74
N ILE A 18 1.03 -14.57 1.65
CA ILE A 18 0.36 -13.27 1.54
C ILE A 18 -1.16 -13.48 1.48
N ARG A 19 -1.86 -12.99 2.50
CA ARG A 19 -3.33 -13.00 2.51
C ARG A 19 -3.85 -11.80 1.73
N ILE A 20 -4.52 -12.07 0.62
CA ILE A 20 -5.08 -11.05 -0.25
C ILE A 20 -6.52 -10.74 0.17
N GLY A 21 -6.86 -9.46 0.24
CA GLY A 21 -8.22 -8.99 0.51
C GLY A 21 -8.61 -7.81 -0.37
N VAL A 22 -9.91 -7.61 -0.51
CA VAL A 22 -10.49 -6.44 -1.18
C VAL A 22 -11.40 -5.73 -0.18
N LYS A 23 -11.30 -4.41 -0.09
CA LYS A 23 -12.11 -3.59 0.81
C LYS A 23 -12.78 -2.47 0.04
N LYS A 24 -14.09 -2.33 0.21
CA LYS A 24 -14.86 -1.20 -0.33
C LYS A 24 -14.47 0.10 0.38
N ILE A 25 -14.22 1.16 -0.39
CA ILE A 25 -14.06 2.52 0.11
C ILE A 25 -15.44 3.07 0.45
N GLN A 26 -15.64 3.45 1.71
CA GLN A 26 -16.94 3.89 2.22
C GLN A 26 -17.07 5.41 2.30
N TYR A 27 -15.94 6.12 2.40
CA TYR A 27 -15.91 7.57 2.56
C TYR A 27 -15.38 8.27 1.30
N ALA A 28 -15.46 9.60 1.27
CA ALA A 28 -14.90 10.37 0.16
C ALA A 28 -13.39 10.08 0.01
N LEU A 29 -12.90 9.92 -1.21
CA LEU A 29 -11.50 9.56 -1.48
C LEU A 29 -10.50 10.51 -0.82
N SER A 30 -10.76 11.81 -0.90
CA SER A 30 -9.93 12.87 -0.30
C SER A 30 -9.99 12.93 1.23
N SER A 31 -10.87 12.16 1.88
CA SER A 31 -10.98 12.11 3.35
C SER A 31 -10.04 11.10 3.98
N TYR A 32 -9.61 10.07 3.22
CA TYR A 32 -8.75 8.97 3.67
C TYR A 32 -9.24 8.22 4.92
N VAL A 33 -10.51 8.38 5.32
CA VAL A 33 -11.07 7.82 6.56
C VAL A 33 -10.99 6.29 6.60
N ASP A 34 -11.10 5.65 5.44
CA ASP A 34 -10.96 4.20 5.31
C ASP A 34 -9.57 3.65 5.70
N LEU A 35 -8.55 4.51 5.77
CA LEU A 35 -7.19 4.20 6.22
C LEU A 35 -7.00 4.37 7.74
N ALA A 36 -7.96 4.94 8.47
CA ALA A 36 -7.85 5.21 9.91
C ALA A 36 -7.62 3.97 10.78
N PHE A 37 -7.90 2.77 10.27
CA PHE A 37 -7.63 1.53 11.00
C PHE A 37 -6.12 1.27 11.20
N LEU A 38 -5.26 1.86 10.37
CA LEU A 38 -3.81 1.80 10.55
C LEU A 38 -3.39 2.56 11.80
N ILE A 39 -3.94 3.76 11.97
CA ILE A 39 -3.63 4.66 13.08
C ILE A 39 -4.95 5.30 13.53
N PRO A 40 -5.64 4.71 14.52
CA PRO A 40 -6.89 5.26 15.03
C PRO A 40 -6.70 6.64 15.65
N LYS A 41 -7.78 7.43 15.69
CA LYS A 41 -7.79 8.72 16.38
C LYS A 41 -7.52 8.55 17.87
N GLY A 42 -6.77 9.48 18.44
CA GLY A 42 -6.47 9.51 19.88
C GLY A 42 -5.28 8.64 20.28
N TRP A 43 -4.41 8.28 19.32
CA TRP A 43 -3.17 7.55 19.57
C TRP A 43 -2.29 8.30 20.59
N LYS A 44 -1.70 7.56 21.52
CA LYS A 44 -0.85 8.08 22.58
C LYS A 44 0.56 7.53 22.48
N VAL A 45 1.51 8.27 23.06
CA VAL A 45 2.88 7.77 23.23
C VAL A 45 2.83 6.54 24.14
N GLY A 46 3.34 5.42 23.65
CA GLY A 46 3.31 4.12 24.35
C GLY A 46 2.29 3.12 23.80
N ASP A 47 1.35 3.55 22.95
CA ASP A 47 0.47 2.62 22.22
C ASP A 47 1.30 1.73 21.27
N PRO A 48 0.93 0.45 21.08
CA PRO A 48 1.71 -0.49 20.28
C PRO A 48 1.74 -0.05 18.81
N PRO A 49 2.91 -0.03 18.15
CA PRO A 49 3.00 0.45 16.77
C PRO A 49 2.16 -0.40 15.82
N PRO A 50 1.62 0.20 14.74
CA PRO A 50 0.96 -0.58 13.72
C PRO A 50 1.95 -1.54 13.05
N PRO A 51 1.45 -2.61 12.39
CA PRO A 51 2.30 -3.44 11.55
C PRO A 51 2.99 -2.58 10.48
N LYS A 52 4.26 -2.86 10.19
CA LYS A 52 5.00 -2.16 9.13
C LYS A 52 4.21 -2.19 7.83
N PHE A 53 3.89 -1.03 7.28
CA PHE A 53 2.95 -0.93 6.16
C PHE A 53 3.45 -0.07 5.00
N LEU A 54 2.95 -0.36 3.81
CA LEU A 54 3.09 0.50 2.64
C LEU A 54 1.74 0.70 1.98
N ILE A 55 1.51 1.90 1.46
CA ILE A 55 0.30 2.26 0.73
C ILE A 55 0.69 2.82 -0.62
N PHE A 56 0.24 2.18 -1.69
CA PHE A 56 0.43 2.62 -3.06
C PHE A 56 -0.70 3.54 -3.49
N PHE A 57 -0.32 4.65 -4.11
CA PHE A 57 -1.18 5.66 -4.69
C PHE A 57 -0.74 5.96 -6.11
N ASP A 58 -1.69 6.30 -6.96
CA ASP A 58 -1.42 6.61 -8.37
C ASP A 58 -0.91 8.05 -8.57
N ASP A 59 -1.22 8.94 -7.63
CA ASP A 59 -0.77 10.33 -7.69
C ASP A 59 -0.09 10.80 -6.39
N ILE A 60 0.75 11.81 -6.54
CA ILE A 60 1.60 12.35 -5.47
C ILE A 60 0.76 13.05 -4.39
N GLN A 61 -0.32 13.73 -4.79
CA GLN A 61 -1.15 14.49 -3.86
C GLN A 61 -1.94 13.56 -2.94
N ASP A 62 -2.44 12.44 -3.46
CA ASP A 62 -3.08 11.41 -2.65
C ASP A 62 -2.10 10.78 -1.65
N ALA A 63 -0.86 10.49 -2.06
CA ALA A 63 0.17 9.99 -1.14
C ALA A 63 0.49 10.98 -0.01
N ILE A 64 0.62 12.27 -0.33
CA ILE A 64 0.83 13.34 0.65
C ILE A 64 -0.39 13.50 1.56
N GLY A 65 -1.59 13.53 0.98
CA GLY A 65 -2.85 13.70 1.68
C GLY A 65 -3.11 12.58 2.69
N ALA A 66 -2.91 11.33 2.28
CA ALA A 66 -3.05 10.17 3.15
C ALA A 66 -2.00 10.14 4.27
N ALA A 67 -0.74 10.47 3.97
CA ALA A 67 0.29 10.55 5.00
C ALA A 67 -0.05 11.64 6.03
N ASN A 68 -0.46 12.83 5.59
CA ASN A 68 -0.89 13.91 6.47
C ASN A 68 -2.13 13.54 7.30
N TYR A 69 -3.09 12.84 6.70
CA TYR A 69 -4.25 12.31 7.41
C TYR A 69 -3.83 11.37 8.55
N LEU A 70 -3.00 10.37 8.27
CA LEU A 70 -2.52 9.42 9.27
C LEU A 70 -1.69 10.12 10.36
N ARG A 71 -0.84 11.09 9.99
CA ARG A 71 -0.07 11.92 10.93
C ARG A 71 -0.95 12.76 11.85
N SER A 72 -2.10 13.23 11.36
CA SER A 72 -3.02 14.03 12.17
C SER A 72 -3.60 13.26 13.35
N HIS A 73 -3.59 11.92 13.29
CA HIS A 73 -4.02 11.05 14.38
C HIS A 73 -2.91 10.76 15.40
N LEU A 74 -1.67 11.12 15.09
CA LEU A 74 -0.50 10.91 15.95
C LEU A 74 -0.16 12.17 16.76
N PRO A 75 0.38 11.98 17.98
CA PRO A 75 0.97 13.07 18.73
C PRO A 75 2.20 13.63 17.97
N PRO A 76 2.55 14.92 18.15
CA PRO A 76 3.57 15.60 17.36
C PRO A 76 4.89 14.84 17.26
N GLU A 77 5.32 14.19 18.35
CA GLU A 77 6.59 13.48 18.46
C GLU A 77 6.65 12.18 17.63
N LEU A 78 5.50 11.67 17.20
CA LEU A 78 5.40 10.43 16.43
C LEU A 78 5.02 10.65 14.96
N ARG A 79 4.76 11.90 14.54
CA ARG A 79 4.30 12.17 13.16
C ARG A 79 5.32 11.74 12.10
N ASP A 80 6.60 11.75 12.42
CA ASP A 80 7.64 11.30 11.49
C ASP A 80 7.69 9.77 11.31
N LYS A 81 6.92 9.00 12.10
CA LYS A 81 6.81 7.54 11.93
C LYS A 81 6.04 7.15 10.66
N VAL A 82 5.26 8.06 10.06
CA VAL A 82 4.59 7.83 8.77
C VAL A 82 5.09 8.88 7.79
N LYS A 83 5.55 8.49 6.61
CA LYS A 83 6.09 9.42 5.60
C LYS A 83 5.50 9.13 4.23
N TRP A 84 5.80 9.99 3.27
CA TRP A 84 5.49 9.75 1.87
C TRP A 84 6.74 9.77 1.01
N LEU A 85 6.73 9.02 -0.09
CA LEU A 85 7.80 9.01 -1.08
C LEU A 85 7.21 9.09 -2.49
N ASN A 86 7.83 9.90 -3.34
CA ASN A 86 7.40 10.10 -4.73
C ASN A 86 8.59 10.34 -5.66
N SER A 87 8.33 10.45 -6.96
CA SER A 87 9.34 10.65 -8.00
C SER A 87 10.21 11.88 -7.78
N ASP A 88 9.63 12.95 -7.22
CA ASP A 88 10.23 14.28 -7.16
C ASP A 88 11.29 14.39 -6.05
N MET A 89 11.34 13.42 -5.15
CA MET A 89 12.34 13.34 -4.09
C MET A 89 13.67 12.75 -4.59
N THR A 90 14.76 13.25 -4.01
CA THR A 90 16.12 12.80 -4.34
C THR A 90 16.32 11.32 -4.00
N SER A 91 17.24 10.66 -4.69
CA SER A 91 17.62 9.27 -4.38
C SER A 91 18.18 9.14 -2.97
N THR A 92 19.01 10.09 -2.53
CA THR A 92 19.59 10.10 -1.18
C THR A 92 18.51 10.12 -0.10
N PHE A 93 17.48 10.95 -0.28
CA PHE A 93 16.34 11.01 0.65
C PHE A 93 15.58 9.69 0.68
N LYS A 94 15.30 9.13 -0.50
CA LYS A 94 14.64 7.81 -0.66
C LYS A 94 15.41 6.70 0.05
N ASP A 95 16.73 6.68 -0.08
CA ASP A 95 17.61 5.67 0.54
C ASP A 95 17.65 5.82 2.07
N GLU A 96 17.72 7.05 2.58
CA GLU A 96 17.66 7.34 4.01
C GLU A 96 16.32 6.90 4.63
N GLU A 97 15.21 7.19 3.98
CA GLU A 97 13.88 6.79 4.45
C GLU A 97 13.66 5.29 4.37
N LEU A 98 14.20 4.64 3.34
CA LEU A 98 14.23 3.19 3.24
C LEU A 98 15.01 2.56 4.40
N ALA A 99 16.19 3.10 4.72
CA ALA A 99 16.99 2.64 5.86
C ALA A 99 16.24 2.81 7.19
N GLN A 100 15.55 3.94 7.40
CA GLN A 100 14.71 4.16 8.59
C GLN A 100 13.57 3.15 8.68
N LEU A 101 12.93 2.82 7.56
CA LEU A 101 11.86 1.81 7.53
C LEU A 101 12.41 0.40 7.80
N ILE A 102 13.60 0.06 7.31
CA ILE A 102 14.26 -1.22 7.59
C ILE A 102 14.58 -1.35 9.08
N LEU A 103 15.15 -0.30 9.69
CA LEU A 103 15.48 -0.25 11.12
C LEU A 103 14.25 -0.22 12.04
N GLY A 104 13.06 0.03 11.50
CA GLY A 104 11.82 0.17 12.26
C GLY A 104 11.65 1.54 12.91
N GLU A 105 12.50 2.51 12.53
CA GLU A 105 12.36 3.90 12.94
C GLU A 105 11.14 4.57 12.30
N SER A 106 10.72 4.10 11.12
CA SER A 106 9.45 4.46 10.49
C SER A 106 8.50 3.26 10.52
N TRP A 107 7.19 3.53 10.65
CA TRP A 107 6.14 2.51 10.66
C TRP A 107 5.55 2.25 9.29
N GLY A 108 5.47 3.27 8.43
CA GLY A 108 4.98 3.06 7.08
C GLY A 108 5.14 4.22 6.13
N LEU A 109 4.99 3.93 4.85
CA LEU A 109 5.16 4.88 3.75
C LEU A 109 3.94 4.91 2.83
N CYS A 110 3.52 6.12 2.48
CA CYS A 110 2.59 6.39 1.40
C CYS A 110 3.39 6.69 0.13
N THR A 111 3.23 5.92 -0.94
CA THR A 111 4.15 5.94 -2.07
C THR A 111 3.45 5.86 -3.41
N THR A 112 4.07 6.40 -4.45
CA THR A 112 3.71 6.10 -5.84
C THR A 112 4.59 4.99 -6.41
N ASP A 113 4.21 4.43 -7.57
CA ASP A 113 4.93 3.36 -8.27
C ASP A 113 6.40 3.69 -8.51
N SER A 114 6.70 4.98 -8.72
CA SER A 114 8.03 5.50 -9.00
C SER A 114 9.08 5.18 -7.94
N PHE A 115 8.69 5.05 -6.67
CA PHE A 115 9.60 4.65 -5.58
C PHE A 115 9.68 3.13 -5.43
N GLY A 116 8.75 2.39 -6.04
CA GLY A 116 8.67 0.98 -5.85
C GLY A 116 9.80 0.16 -6.47
N MET A 117 10.46 0.71 -7.48
CA MET A 117 11.60 0.07 -8.14
C MET A 117 12.82 0.09 -7.20
N GLY A 118 13.21 -1.08 -6.68
CA GLY A 118 14.43 -1.24 -5.87
C GLY A 118 14.22 -1.35 -4.37
N MET A 119 12.99 -1.24 -3.87
CA MET A 119 12.71 -1.43 -2.45
C MET A 119 12.71 -2.92 -2.07
N ASP A 120 13.68 -3.33 -1.24
CA ASP A 120 13.80 -4.67 -0.69
C ASP A 120 13.71 -4.64 0.85
N ILE A 121 12.50 -4.78 1.38
CA ILE A 121 12.25 -4.84 2.82
C ILE A 121 11.56 -6.16 3.12
N ALA A 122 12.21 -6.98 3.95
CA ALA A 122 11.80 -8.36 4.16
C ALA A 122 10.51 -8.52 4.98
N ASP A 123 10.17 -7.54 5.81
CA ASP A 123 9.20 -7.67 6.90
C ASP A 123 7.99 -6.71 6.80
N ILE A 124 7.72 -6.12 5.62
CA ILE A 124 6.50 -5.31 5.42
C ILE A 124 5.27 -6.20 5.59
N ARG A 125 4.51 -6.01 6.67
CA ARG A 125 3.38 -6.85 7.07
C ARG A 125 2.09 -6.54 6.33
N LEU A 126 1.95 -5.30 5.86
CA LEU A 126 0.72 -4.84 5.23
C LEU A 126 1.03 -4.00 4.00
N ILE A 127 0.56 -4.47 2.85
CA ILE A 127 0.52 -3.69 1.61
C ILE A 127 -0.91 -3.26 1.36
N ILE A 128 -1.09 -2.00 0.98
CA ILE A 128 -2.37 -1.46 0.56
C ILE A 128 -2.18 -0.88 -0.84
N GLN A 129 -3.06 -1.23 -1.77
CA GLN A 129 -3.27 -0.45 -2.98
C GLN A 129 -4.50 0.44 -2.75
N TRP A 130 -4.33 1.75 -2.81
CA TRP A 130 -5.44 2.69 -2.78
C TRP A 130 -6.03 2.82 -4.19
N ARG A 131 -7.32 2.52 -4.31
CA ARG A 131 -8.12 2.54 -5.56
C ARG A 131 -7.74 1.43 -6.55
N ALA A 132 -8.73 1.02 -7.36
CA ALA A 132 -8.55 -0.04 -8.37
C ALA A 132 -8.19 0.54 -9.75
N THR A 133 -7.19 1.42 -9.77
CA THR A 133 -6.83 2.20 -10.96
C THR A 133 -5.57 1.68 -11.67
N CYS A 134 -4.75 0.85 -11.00
CA CYS A 134 -3.59 0.20 -11.60
C CYS A 134 -3.95 -1.12 -12.31
N HIS A 135 -3.07 -1.56 -13.23
CA HIS A 135 -3.21 -2.85 -13.91
C HIS A 135 -2.89 -4.02 -12.97
N LEU A 136 -3.42 -5.21 -13.30
CA LEU A 136 -3.23 -6.41 -12.49
C LEU A 136 -1.75 -6.77 -12.26
N GLU A 137 -0.90 -6.55 -13.27
CA GLU A 137 0.55 -6.82 -13.17
C GLU A 137 1.20 -5.92 -12.12
N THR A 138 0.92 -4.63 -12.16
CA THR A 138 1.37 -3.64 -11.16
C THR A 138 0.85 -3.99 -9.78
N LEU A 139 -0.45 -4.32 -9.67
CA LEU A 139 -1.06 -4.74 -8.42
C LEU A 139 -0.35 -5.96 -7.82
N TRP A 140 -0.07 -6.98 -8.65
CA TRP A 140 0.61 -8.18 -8.21
C TRP A 140 2.05 -7.90 -7.77
N GLN A 141 2.74 -7.01 -8.49
CA GLN A 141 4.08 -6.54 -8.10
C GLN A 141 4.06 -5.80 -6.76
N HIS A 142 3.05 -4.98 -6.48
CA HIS A 142 2.87 -4.31 -5.20
C HIS A 142 2.61 -5.33 -4.09
N PHE A 143 1.67 -6.24 -4.32
CA PHE A 143 1.28 -7.26 -3.34
C PHE A 143 2.44 -8.18 -2.99
N GLY A 144 3.25 -8.58 -3.99
CA GLY A 144 4.45 -9.39 -3.80
C GLY A 144 5.54 -8.75 -2.93
N ARG A 145 5.39 -7.48 -2.54
CA ARG A 145 6.29 -6.83 -1.56
C ARG A 145 5.89 -7.07 -0.12
N ALA A 146 4.69 -7.60 0.12
CA ALA A 146 4.32 -8.03 1.46
C ALA A 146 5.20 -9.22 1.84
N VAL A 147 5.96 -9.07 2.93
CA VAL A 147 6.64 -10.15 3.63
C VAL A 147 7.44 -11.09 2.70
N ARG A 148 8.61 -10.62 2.24
CA ARG A 148 9.54 -11.46 1.45
C ARG A 148 10.12 -12.64 2.25
N ASN A 149 10.18 -12.51 3.58
CA ASN A 149 10.52 -13.64 4.43
C ASN A 149 9.35 -14.65 4.48
N ARG A 150 9.55 -15.83 3.87
CA ARG A 150 8.54 -16.89 3.75
C ARG A 150 8.07 -17.49 5.07
N GLU A 151 8.81 -17.29 6.16
CA GLU A 151 8.40 -17.74 7.50
C GLU A 151 7.33 -16.85 8.13
N LEU A 152 7.10 -15.69 7.53
CA LEU A 152 6.20 -14.67 8.05
C LEU A 152 4.96 -14.56 7.15
N THR A 153 3.83 -14.16 7.73
CA THR A 153 2.58 -13.91 6.98
C THR A 153 2.36 -12.42 6.76
N GLY A 154 2.09 -12.05 5.51
CA GLY A 154 1.73 -10.70 5.10
C GLY A 154 0.24 -10.57 4.76
N LYS A 155 -0.23 -9.32 4.70
CA LYS A 155 -1.53 -8.97 4.14
C LYS A 155 -1.35 -8.01 2.98
N ALA A 156 -2.13 -8.19 1.93
CA ALA A 156 -2.22 -7.27 0.82
C ALA A 156 -3.69 -6.93 0.60
N VAL A 157 -4.04 -5.64 0.58
CA VAL A 157 -5.43 -5.20 0.50
C VAL A 157 -5.60 -4.20 -0.63
N LEU A 158 -6.52 -4.49 -1.55
CA LEU A 158 -6.97 -3.54 -2.56
C LEU A 158 -8.18 -2.77 -2.01
N PHE A 159 -8.08 -1.44 -1.94
CA PHE A 159 -9.21 -0.58 -1.65
C PHE A 159 -9.89 -0.18 -2.96
N VAL A 160 -11.20 -0.36 -3.05
CA VAL A 160 -11.94 -0.22 -4.31
C VAL A 160 -13.14 0.71 -4.10
N GLU A 161 -13.34 1.63 -5.04
CA GLU A 161 -14.51 2.49 -5.08
C GLU A 161 -15.80 1.67 -5.14
N LYS A 162 -16.83 2.12 -4.42
CA LYS A 162 -18.10 1.39 -4.28
C LYS A 162 -18.75 1.00 -5.61
N ASP A 163 -18.58 1.81 -6.67
CA ASP A 163 -19.20 1.61 -7.98
C ASP A 163 -18.69 0.36 -8.72
N HIS A 164 -17.60 -0.26 -8.25
CA HIS A 164 -17.10 -1.53 -8.77
C HIS A 164 -17.76 -2.76 -8.15
N PHE A 165 -18.61 -2.62 -7.13
CA PHE A 165 -19.30 -3.73 -6.48
C PHE A 165 -20.70 -3.94 -7.06
N ASP A 166 -21.06 -5.21 -7.29
CA ASP A 166 -22.31 -5.56 -7.96
C ASP A 166 -23.56 -5.09 -7.21
N ASP A 167 -23.56 -5.19 -5.87
CA ASP A 167 -24.69 -4.72 -5.04
C ASP A 167 -25.01 -3.23 -5.27
N GLU A 168 -23.98 -2.40 -5.45
CA GLU A 168 -24.11 -0.96 -5.68
C GLU A 168 -24.58 -0.66 -7.11
N ARG A 169 -24.09 -1.43 -8.09
CA ARG A 169 -24.52 -1.32 -9.49
C ARG A 169 -26.01 -1.67 -9.65
N MET A 170 -26.46 -2.71 -8.94
CA MET A 170 -27.84 -3.15 -8.95
C MET A 170 -28.78 -2.14 -8.27
N GLU A 171 -28.34 -1.44 -7.23
CA GLU A 171 -29.10 -0.34 -6.62
C GLU A 171 -29.14 0.92 -7.49
N GLY A 172 -28.05 1.24 -8.19
CA GLY A 172 -28.00 2.34 -9.15
C GLY A 172 -29.01 2.16 -10.29
N CYS A 173 -29.06 0.96 -10.88
CA CYS A 173 -29.99 0.63 -11.96
C CYS A 173 -31.47 0.82 -11.53
N LYS A 174 -31.82 0.37 -10.31
CA LYS A 174 -33.17 0.55 -9.74
C LYS A 174 -33.54 2.01 -9.46
N LYS A 175 -32.56 2.90 -9.26
CA LYS A 175 -32.78 4.33 -9.04
C LYS A 175 -32.92 5.09 -10.36
N SER A 176 -32.28 4.64 -11.44
CA SER A 176 -32.42 5.24 -12.78
C SER A 176 -33.73 4.86 -13.49
N GLU A 177 -34.42 3.83 -13.02
CA GLU A 177 -35.72 3.37 -13.55
C GLU A 177 -36.95 4.02 -12.88
N LYS A 178 -36.74 4.96 -11.95
CA LYS A 178 -37.79 5.74 -11.28
C LYS A 178 -37.72 7.21 -11.66
#